data_AF-A0A4V2JSQ3-F1
#
_entry.id   AF-A0A4V2JSQ3-F1
#
_cell.length_a   1.000
_cell.length_b   1.000
_cell.length_c   1.000
_cell.angle_alpha   90.00
_cell.angle_beta   90.00
_cell.angle_gamma   90.00
#
_symmetry.space_group_name_H-M   'P 1'
#
loop_
_entity.id
_entity.type
_entity.pdbx_description
1 polymer ?
#
loop_
_entity_poly.entity_id
_entity_poly.type
_entity_poly.pdbx_seq_one_letter_code
_entity_poly.pdbx_strand_id
1 'polypeptide(L)' 'MSDALEFLKGVDKLHAFYTEHVRMLAHAYHLTDQEAAHILDTHDFRNVARSILRPPRVDVMDDTFRAQ' A
#
# COMPACT_ATOMS: atom_id res chain seq x y z
N MET A 1 -8.58 -2.08 25.06
CA MET A 1 -9.12 -2.32 23.69
C MET A 1 -8.82 -1.16 22.73
N SER A 2 -8.52 0.06 23.22
CA SER A 2 -8.03 1.20 22.43
C SER A 2 -6.76 0.87 21.65
N ASP A 3 -5.77 0.28 22.32
CA ASP A 3 -4.41 0.12 21.78
C ASP A 3 -4.38 -0.85 20.59
N ALA A 4 -5.24 -1.87 20.62
CA ALA A 4 -5.39 -2.80 19.50
C ALA A 4 -6.01 -2.13 18.26
N LEU A 5 -6.97 -1.22 18.44
CA LEU A 5 -7.57 -0.48 17.33
C LEU A 5 -6.58 0.53 16.74
N GLU A 6 -5.79 1.21 17.58
CA GLU A 6 -4.73 2.12 17.12
C GLU A 6 -3.62 1.38 16.39
N PHE A 7 -3.22 0.21 16.89
CA PHE A 7 -2.29 -0.68 16.19
C PHE A 7 -2.78 -1.05 14.80
N LEU A 8 -4.03 -1.49 14.67
CA LEU A 8 -4.62 -1.84 13.37
C LEU A 8 -4.67 -0.63 12.41
N LYS A 9 -4.98 0.57 12.91
CA LYS A 9 -4.90 1.81 12.10
C LYS A 9 -3.47 2.09 11.62
N GLY A 10 -2.47 1.86 12.48
CA GLY A 10 -1.06 1.98 12.12
C GLY A 10 -0.66 1.00 11.03
N VAL A 11 -1.07 -0.27 11.16
CA VAL A 11 -0.84 -1.32 10.15
C VAL A 11 -1.48 -0.96 8.81
N ASP A 12 -2.72 -0.45 8.81
CA ASP A 12 -3.42 -0.06 7.57
C ASP A 12 -2.71 1.11 6.86
N LYS A 13 -2.23 2.10 7.61
CA LYS A 13 -1.40 3.20 7.05
C LYS A 13 -0.10 2.67 6.45
N LEU A 14 0.64 1.84 7.17
CA LEU A 14 1.85 1.19 6.66
C LEU A 14 1.55 0.38 5.40
N HIS A 15 0.40 -0.30 5.38
CA HIS A 15 -0.08 -1.04 4.24
C HIS A 15 -0.27 -0.18 3.00
N ALA A 16 -0.92 0.97 3.14
CA ALA A 16 -1.09 1.91 2.04
C ALA A 16 0.25 2.42 1.50
N PHE A 17 1.18 2.83 2.38
CA PHE A 17 2.49 3.34 1.98
C PHE A 17 3.33 2.32 1.22
N TYR A 18 3.47 1.10 1.76
CA TYR A 18 4.27 0.09 1.05
C TYR A 18 3.64 -0.29 -0.29
N THR A 19 2.31 -0.27 -0.40
CA THR A 19 1.61 -0.63 -1.65
C THR A 19 1.95 0.37 -2.74
N GLU A 20 2.04 1.66 -2.38
CA GLU A 20 2.44 2.70 -3.33
C GLU A 20 3.92 2.59 -3.73
N HIS A 21 4.82 2.27 -2.79
CA HIS A 21 6.22 1.99 -3.13
C HIS A 21 6.36 0.80 -4.09
N VAL A 22 5.54 -0.24 -3.94
CA VAL A 22 5.53 -1.39 -4.86
C VAL A 22 5.07 -0.98 -6.25
N ARG A 23 4.07 -0.10 -6.38
CA ARG A 23 3.67 0.47 -7.69
C ARG A 23 4.78 1.27 -8.34
N MET A 24 5.38 2.19 -7.57
CA MET A 24 6.49 3.00 -8.06
C MET A 24 7.65 2.11 -8.54
N LEU A 25 7.94 1.04 -7.81
CA LEU A 25 8.93 0.04 -8.21
C LEU A 25 8.51 -0.68 -9.50
N ALA A 26 7.27 -1.15 -9.62
CA ALA A 26 6.77 -1.76 -10.83
C ALA A 26 6.95 -0.85 -12.06
N HIS A 27 6.58 0.42 -11.94
CA HIS A 27 6.70 1.40 -13.03
C HIS A 27 8.16 1.71 -13.38
N ALA A 28 9.06 1.73 -12.39
CA ALA A 28 10.50 1.87 -12.63
C ALA A 28 11.09 0.70 -13.45
N TYR A 29 10.47 -0.48 -13.38
CA TYR A 29 10.80 -1.66 -14.18
C TYR A 29 9.91 -1.80 -15.44
N HIS A 30 9.18 -0.74 -15.80
CA HIS A 30 8.27 -0.71 -16.96
C HIS A 30 7.15 -1.77 -16.93
N LEU A 31 6.73 -2.17 -15.74
CA LEU A 31 5.60 -3.08 -15.54
C LEU A 31 4.32 -2.28 -15.31
N THR A 32 3.21 -2.74 -15.89
CA THR A 32 1.88 -2.32 -15.49
C THR A 32 1.51 -2.86 -14.10
N ASP A 33 0.55 -2.23 -13.43
CA ASP A 33 0.03 -2.72 -12.15
C ASP A 33 -0.50 -4.16 -12.27
N GLN A 34 -1.08 -4.53 -13.42
CA GLN A 34 -1.58 -5.89 -13.70
C GLN A 34 -0.46 -6.91 -13.82
N GLU A 35 0.62 -6.59 -14.55
CA GLU A 35 1.77 -7.48 -14.70
C GLU A 35 2.50 -7.67 -13.38
N ALA A 36 2.72 -6.58 -12.64
CA ALA A 36 3.28 -6.64 -11.31
C ALA A 36 2.41 -7.48 -10.36
N ALA A 37 1.07 -7.35 -10.44
CA ALA A 37 0.17 -8.11 -9.60
C ALA A 37 0.25 -9.61 -9.90
N HIS A 38 0.36 -9.96 -11.18
CA HIS A 38 0.54 -11.35 -11.59
C HIS A 38 1.86 -11.94 -11.05
N ILE A 39 2.98 -11.21 -11.19
CA ILE A 39 4.28 -11.63 -10.66
C ILE A 39 4.22 -11.77 -9.12
N LEU A 40 3.62 -10.81 -8.42
CA LEU A 40 3.49 -10.88 -6.97
C LEU A 40 2.66 -12.08 -6.51
N ASP A 41 1.60 -12.43 -7.25
CA ASP A 41 0.74 -13.57 -6.92
C ASP A 41 1.45 -14.92 -7.12
N THR A 42 2.28 -15.05 -8.16
CA THR A 42 3.08 -16.27 -8.40
C THR A 42 4.19 -16.49 -7.38
N HIS A 43 4.59 -15.44 -6.64
CA HIS A 43 5.61 -15.47 -5.60
C HIS A 43 5.04 -15.37 -4.18
N ASP A 44 3.76 -15.72 -3.99
CA ASP A 44 3.06 -15.74 -2.69
C ASP A 44 2.89 -14.37 -1.98
N PHE A 45 3.13 -13.25 -2.67
CA PHE A 45 2.83 -11.89 -2.18
C PHE A 45 1.35 -11.50 -2.38
N ARG A 46 0.42 -12.41 -2.07
CA ARG A 46 -1.01 -12.30 -2.45
C ARG A 46 -1.72 -11.04 -1.94
N ASN A 47 -1.38 -10.59 -0.72
CA ASN A 47 -1.96 -9.37 -0.15
C ASN A 47 -1.54 -8.13 -0.93
N VAL A 48 -0.27 -8.09 -1.36
CA VAL A 48 0.29 -6.99 -2.15
C VAL A 48 -0.26 -7.05 -3.57
N ALA A 49 -0.26 -8.23 -4.21
CA ALA A 49 -0.81 -8.47 -5.54
C ALA A 49 -2.23 -7.92 -5.70
N ARG A 50 -3.10 -8.15 -4.70
CA ARG A 50 -4.48 -7.62 -4.71
C ARG A 50 -4.56 -6.13 -4.45
N SER A 51 -3.67 -5.61 -3.61
CA SER A 51 -3.73 -4.22 -3.15
C SER A 51 -3.20 -3.24 -4.18
N ILE A 52 -2.18 -3.62 -4.96
CA ILE A 52 -1.64 -2.74 -6.02
C ILE A 52 -2.62 -2.52 -7.17
N LEU A 53 -3.70 -3.30 -7.27
CA LEU A 53 -4.75 -3.12 -8.27
C LEU A 53 -5.84 -2.12 -7.83
N ARG A 54 -5.80 -1.63 -6.59
CA ARG A 54 -6.81 -0.72 -6.04
C ARG A 54 -6.27 0.69 -5.93
N PRO A 55 -6.94 1.73 -6.44
CA PRO A 55 -6.42 3.09 -6.43
C PRO A 55 -5.88 3.49 -5.05
N PRO A 56 -4.78 4.27 -4.99
CA PRO A 56 -4.15 4.63 -3.73
C PRO A 56 -5.21 5.22 -2.79
N ARG A 57 -5.34 4.64 -1.61
CA ARG A 57 -6.25 5.11 -0.55
C ARG A 57 -5.68 6.28 0.24
N VAL A 58 -4.61 6.89 -0.28
CA VAL A 58 -4.07 8.11 0.29
C VAL A 58 -5.08 9.20 -0.03
N ASP A 59 -6.05 9.39 0.87
CA ASP A 59 -6.49 10.75 1.17
C ASP A 59 -5.19 11.51 1.38
N VAL A 60 -4.89 12.40 0.43
CA VAL A 60 -3.71 13.24 0.38
C VAL A 60 -3.46 13.70 1.80
N MET A 61 -2.34 13.23 2.37
CA MET A 61 -1.88 13.45 3.74
C MET A 61 -2.65 14.59 4.40
N ASP A 62 -3.46 14.24 5.40
CA ASP A 62 -3.98 15.17 6.38
C ASP A 62 -2.76 15.90 6.98
N ASP A 63 -2.36 17.02 6.36
CA ASP A 63 -1.24 17.91 6.67
C ASP A 63 -1.42 18.58 8.05
N THR A 64 -2.45 18.16 8.80
CA THR A 64 -2.87 18.66 10.10
C THR A 64 -2.10 18.07 11.28
N PHE A 65 -1.31 17.00 11.10
CA PHE A 65 -0.53 16.39 12.20
C PHE A 65 0.88 16.99 12.42
N ARG A 66 1.27 18.05 11.68
CA ARG A 66 2.53 18.78 11.94
C ARG A 66 2.39 20.03 12.81
N ALA A 67 1.20 20.30 13.36
CA ALA A 67 0.96 21.46 14.21
C ALA A 67 0.29 21.09 15.54
N GLN A 68 0.88 20.18 16.33
CA GLN A 68 0.64 20.08 17.78
C GLN A 68 1.94 19.71 18.49
#